data_AF-A0A958HPI7-F1
#
_entry.id   AF-A0A958HPI7-F1
#
_cell.length_a   1.000
_cell.length_b   1.000
_cell.length_c   1.000
_cell.angle_alpha   90.00
_cell.angle_beta   90.00
_cell.angle_gamma   90.00
#
_symmetry.space_group_name_H-M   'P 1'
#
loop_
_entity.id
_entity.type
_entity.pdbx_description
1 polymer ?
#
loop_
_entity_poly.entity_id
_entity_poly.type
_entity_poly.pdbx_seq_one_letter_code
_entity_poly.pdbx_strand_id
1 'polypeptide(L)'
;MGHRNRFAHLPPPPDQRHASDAWKYDPVDLARHGEQIQGIIEAIRAEPEVDQRTLRAILRRFPRDGQGFFSKSELVRGYQALCDSGALTFDRDTLLRLQMKPVRTLSGVAPVAVLTKPAGCPGKCIFCPNDPEMPKSYLSWEPGAQRALRHEFDPFEQTASRIAALSNNGHPAQKIELIILGATWSAYPRPYQQWFVQRCLDAMNGVDSASLAEAQALNERAAVRCVGMTVETRPDWVSLDEAVWLRMLGVTRVQLGIQSLNDHILEINRRGHDMATARHASRLLRAAGFKLLMHWMPNLLGATPESDRRDYLRLWRDTDIRPDELKLYPCSLIAGTDLYEIWRQGGYQPYDHETLVDLLADCKAATPRYCRLDRVIRDIPANYVVVGNQFANLREMAKMRLRESGRRCQCIRCREVRGNAVNIQDLRLAGLKYRAGGGQETFLSMKTPDGRLAGFLRLHLPTAPEVVETPAELTGCAIIRQLHVYGPSLPIGDASDGEAQHRGIGQELLAAAARTARRAGYRRLAVIASIGTREYYRQHGFEDGDLYMARDL
;
A
#
# COMPACT_ATOMS: atom_id res chain seq x y z
N MET A 1 -34.51 -6.89 12.05
CA MET A 1 -34.43 -6.89 13.52
C MET A 1 -33.19 -6.10 13.94
N GLY A 2 -33.39 -5.06 14.76
CA GLY A 2 -32.45 -3.95 14.94
C GLY A 2 -31.06 -4.34 15.43
N HIS A 3 -30.05 -4.05 14.60
CA HIS A 3 -28.67 -3.94 15.07
C HIS A 3 -28.58 -2.73 16.01
N ARG A 4 -28.56 -2.96 17.33
CA ARG A 4 -28.12 -1.95 18.30
C ARG A 4 -26.77 -1.42 17.81
N ASN A 5 -26.73 -0.14 17.49
CA ASN A 5 -25.58 0.56 16.94
C ASN A 5 -24.45 0.58 17.99
N ARG A 6 -23.63 -0.48 18.05
CA ARG A 6 -22.46 -0.57 18.95
C ARG A 6 -21.42 0.53 18.66
N PHE A 7 -21.59 1.29 17.58
CA PHE A 7 -20.74 2.41 17.18
C PHE A 7 -21.22 3.77 17.71
N ALA A 8 -22.42 3.86 18.30
CA ALA A 8 -22.95 5.09 18.88
C ALA A 8 -22.23 5.55 20.17
N HIS A 9 -21.31 4.74 20.68
CA HIS A 9 -20.56 4.99 21.92
C HIS A 9 -19.05 5.06 21.70
N LEU A 10 -18.56 5.23 20.47
CA LEU A 10 -17.17 5.64 20.31
C LEU A 10 -17.03 6.99 21.02
N PRO A 11 -16.12 7.10 22.01
CA PRO A 11 -15.97 8.34 22.76
C PRO A 11 -15.68 9.49 21.78
N PRO A 12 -16.10 10.72 22.12
CA PRO A 12 -15.72 11.89 21.34
C PRO A 12 -14.18 11.92 21.17
N PRO A 13 -13.67 12.58 20.11
CA PRO A 13 -12.24 12.74 19.90
C PRO A 13 -11.55 13.13 21.22
N PRO A 14 -10.47 12.45 21.64
CA PRO A 14 -9.76 12.82 22.86
C PRO A 14 -9.25 14.27 22.77
N ASP A 15 -9.01 14.89 23.94
CA ASP A 15 -8.40 16.22 24.02
C ASP A 15 -7.13 16.27 23.15
N GLN A 16 -7.11 17.26 22.25
CA GLN A 16 -6.17 17.30 21.14
C GLN A 16 -4.76 17.64 21.65
N ARG A 17 -3.80 16.75 21.40
CA ARG A 17 -2.37 17.09 21.54
C ARG A 17 -1.97 17.96 20.35
N HIS A 18 -1.40 19.13 20.64
CA HIS A 18 -1.04 20.12 19.64
C HIS A 18 0.10 19.64 18.72
N ALA A 19 -0.02 19.94 17.42
CA ALA A 19 0.96 19.53 16.41
C ALA A 19 2.33 20.23 16.46
N SER A 20 2.54 21.15 17.41
CA SER A 20 3.81 21.85 17.57
C SER A 20 4.90 20.84 17.94
N ASP A 21 5.77 20.56 16.97
CA ASP A 21 6.96 19.70 17.03
C ASP A 21 6.80 18.25 16.58
N ALA A 22 5.81 18.00 15.72
CA ALA A 22 5.46 16.69 15.19
C ALA A 22 6.66 15.74 15.01
N TRP A 23 7.74 16.07 14.29
CA TRP A 23 8.90 15.15 14.10
C TRP A 23 10.26 15.85 14.23
N LYS A 24 10.41 16.83 15.14
CA LYS A 24 11.70 17.52 15.29
C LYS A 24 12.79 16.54 15.74
N TYR A 25 13.91 16.61 15.03
CA TYR A 25 15.05 15.71 15.18
C TYR A 25 15.67 15.81 16.57
N ASP A 26 16.12 14.68 17.10
CA ASP A 26 17.20 14.71 18.10
C ASP A 26 18.51 14.71 17.30
N PRO A 27 19.21 15.86 17.21
CA PRO A 27 20.40 15.96 16.38
C PRO A 27 21.46 14.97 16.88
N VAL A 28 22.15 14.30 15.94
CA VAL A 28 23.35 13.57 16.30
C VAL A 28 24.38 14.61 16.74
N ASP A 29 24.93 14.46 17.94
CA ASP A 29 26.03 15.29 18.41
C ASP A 29 27.28 15.01 17.58
N LEU A 30 27.39 15.70 16.45
CA LEU A 30 28.52 15.60 15.53
C LEU A 30 29.81 16.10 16.17
N ALA A 31 29.74 17.00 17.16
CA ALA A 31 30.93 17.44 17.88
C ALA A 31 31.54 16.30 18.69
N ARG A 32 30.69 15.43 19.26
CA ARG A 32 31.13 14.27 20.05
C ARG A 32 31.40 13.01 19.24
N HIS A 33 30.64 12.78 18.17
CA HIS A 33 30.61 11.50 17.45
C HIS A 33 30.95 11.59 15.96
N GLY A 34 31.20 12.78 15.43
CA GLY A 34 31.39 13.01 13.99
C GLY A 34 32.54 12.20 13.40
N GLU A 35 33.69 12.17 14.07
CA GLU A 35 34.89 11.46 13.59
C GLU A 35 34.67 9.94 13.52
N GLN A 36 34.08 9.34 14.55
CA GLN A 36 33.80 7.90 14.55
C GLN A 36 32.78 7.54 13.47
N ILE A 37 31.73 8.35 13.32
CA ILE A 37 30.72 8.12 12.28
C ILE A 37 31.35 8.27 10.90
N GLN A 38 32.13 9.31 10.67
CA GLN A 38 32.84 9.52 9.40
C GLN A 38 33.74 8.31 9.06
N GLY A 39 34.54 7.83 10.02
CA GLY A 39 35.39 6.66 9.82
C GLY A 39 34.61 5.38 9.50
N ILE A 40 33.43 5.18 10.11
CA ILE A 40 32.53 4.08 9.77
C ILE A 40 32.03 4.20 8.32
N ILE A 41 31.63 5.41 7.90
CA ILE A 41 31.09 5.64 6.55
C ILE A 41 32.15 5.42 5.48
N GLU A 42 33.36 5.94 5.69
CA GLU A 42 34.49 5.73 4.78
C GLU A 42 34.88 4.26 4.68
N ALA A 43 34.90 3.54 5.80
CA ALA A 43 35.12 2.08 5.80
C ALA A 43 34.03 1.32 5.05
N ILE A 44 32.75 1.72 5.17
CA ILE A 44 31.64 1.12 4.43
C ILE A 44 31.77 1.37 2.92
N ARG A 45 32.26 2.54 2.51
CA ARG A 45 32.49 2.89 1.10
C ARG A 45 33.66 2.13 0.48
N ALA A 46 34.68 1.82 1.27
CA ALA A 46 35.84 1.06 0.83
C ALA A 46 35.52 -0.44 0.60
N GLU A 47 34.46 -0.95 1.23
CA GLU A 47 34.08 -2.36 1.10
C GLU A 47 33.17 -2.61 -0.12
N PRO A 48 33.53 -3.56 -1.01
CA PRO A 48 32.70 -3.88 -2.17
C PRO A 48 31.31 -4.38 -1.76
N GLU A 49 31.22 -5.20 -0.71
CA GLU A 49 29.97 -5.66 -0.10
C GLU A 49 30.03 -5.60 1.43
N VAL A 50 28.94 -5.15 2.05
CA VAL A 50 28.83 -5.04 3.51
C VAL A 50 27.73 -5.97 4.02
N ASP A 51 28.12 -7.18 4.43
CA ASP A 51 27.23 -8.09 5.15
C ASP A 51 27.19 -7.75 6.66
N GLN A 52 26.43 -8.52 7.45
CA GLN A 52 26.36 -8.28 8.90
C GLN A 52 27.69 -8.50 9.62
N ARG A 53 28.57 -9.36 9.10
CA ARG A 53 29.87 -9.68 9.69
C ARG A 53 30.85 -8.54 9.42
N THR A 54 30.93 -8.07 8.18
CA THR A 54 31.73 -6.91 7.76
C THR A 54 31.28 -5.67 8.51
N LEU A 55 29.97 -5.39 8.58
CA LEU A 55 29.47 -4.25 9.34
C LEU A 55 29.86 -4.32 10.82
N ARG A 56 29.73 -5.48 11.47
CA ARG A 56 30.17 -5.65 12.86
C ARG A 56 31.68 -5.44 13.03
N ALA A 57 32.49 -5.88 12.08
CA ALA A 57 33.93 -5.66 12.10
C ALA A 57 34.27 -4.16 11.98
N ILE A 58 33.59 -3.44 11.10
CA ILE A 58 33.72 -1.97 10.96
C ILE A 58 33.31 -1.28 12.27
N LEU A 59 32.15 -1.61 12.83
CA LEU A 59 31.66 -0.97 14.08
C LEU A 59 32.58 -1.19 15.28
N ARG A 60 33.34 -2.30 15.32
CA ARG A 60 34.34 -2.56 16.36
C ARG A 60 35.56 -1.64 16.27
N ARG A 61 35.90 -1.16 15.07
CA ARG A 61 37.01 -0.22 14.87
C ARG A 61 36.68 1.19 15.34
N PHE A 62 35.39 1.51 15.44
CA PHE A 62 34.87 2.84 15.74
C PHE A 62 33.78 2.77 16.83
N PRO A 63 34.14 2.41 18.09
CA PRO A 63 33.17 2.27 19.16
C PRO A 63 32.57 3.62 19.55
N ARG A 64 31.28 3.62 19.92
CA ARG A 64 30.61 4.80 20.46
C ARG A 64 31.12 5.09 21.87
N ASP A 65 31.60 6.29 22.17
CA ASP A 65 32.09 6.63 23.53
C ASP A 65 33.12 5.65 24.12
N GLY A 66 33.87 4.93 23.27
CA GLY A 66 34.76 3.85 23.70
C GLY A 66 34.08 2.54 24.11
N GLN A 67 32.75 2.47 24.09
CA GLN A 67 31.95 1.30 24.48
C GLN A 67 30.67 1.11 23.63
N GLY A 68 30.49 -0.09 23.07
CA GLY A 68 29.30 -0.42 22.28
C GLY A 68 29.33 0.11 20.84
N PHE A 69 28.18 0.06 20.16
CA PHE A 69 28.06 0.34 18.72
C PHE A 69 26.98 1.37 18.42
N PHE A 70 27.19 2.18 17.38
CA PHE A 70 26.14 2.99 16.78
C PHE A 70 25.05 2.10 16.18
N SER A 71 23.79 2.43 16.43
CA SER A 71 22.66 1.87 15.71
C SER A 71 22.69 2.31 14.25
N LYS A 72 22.09 1.52 13.35
CA LYS A 72 21.93 1.92 11.94
C LYS A 72 21.25 3.28 11.79
N SER A 73 20.29 3.60 12.65
CA SER A 73 19.59 4.88 12.62
C SER A 73 20.53 6.06 12.94
N GLU A 74 21.45 5.88 13.89
CA GLU A 74 22.45 6.90 14.24
C GLU A 74 23.46 7.09 13.12
N LEU A 75 23.90 6.00 12.48
CA LEU A 75 24.80 6.06 11.32
C LEU A 75 24.16 6.79 10.15
N VAL A 76 22.88 6.52 9.86
CA VAL A 76 22.15 7.22 8.79
C VAL A 76 22.05 8.72 9.11
N ARG A 77 21.62 9.07 10.32
CA ARG A 77 21.47 10.48 10.72
C ARG A 77 22.80 11.21 10.72
N GLY A 78 23.85 10.60 11.28
CA GLY A 78 25.18 11.17 11.29
C GLY A 78 25.75 11.32 9.89
N TYR A 79 25.50 10.37 8.99
CA TYR A 79 25.89 10.49 7.58
C TYR A 79 25.21 11.67 6.89
N GLN A 80 23.89 11.83 7.08
CA GLN A 80 23.15 12.96 6.53
C GLN A 80 23.68 14.29 7.08
N ALA A 81 23.85 14.39 8.40
CA ALA A 81 24.33 15.61 9.03
C ALA A 81 25.78 15.98 8.61
N LEU A 82 26.66 14.98 8.40
CA LEU A 82 28.00 15.19 7.83
C LEU A 82 27.96 15.64 6.36
N CYS A 83 26.94 15.21 5.60
CA CYS A 83 26.74 15.72 4.24
C CYS A 83 26.23 17.17 4.25
N ASP A 84 25.25 17.47 5.11
CA ASP A 84 24.68 18.81 5.26
C ASP A 84 25.73 19.82 5.75
N SER A 85 26.68 19.38 6.58
CA SER A 85 27.81 20.20 7.04
C SER A 85 28.95 20.33 6.02
N GLY A 86 28.88 19.63 4.88
CA GLY A 86 29.93 19.58 3.87
C GLY A 86 31.15 18.73 4.21
N ALA A 87 31.13 17.99 5.33
CA ALA A 87 32.23 17.12 5.74
C ALA A 87 32.32 15.85 4.88
N LEU A 88 31.20 15.40 4.29
CA LEU A 88 31.15 14.30 3.34
C LEU A 88 30.31 14.66 2.11
N THR A 89 30.66 14.10 0.96
CA THR A 89 29.78 14.18 -0.22
C THR A 89 28.63 13.19 -0.11
N PHE A 90 27.41 13.61 -0.40
CA PHE A 90 26.26 12.70 -0.47
C PHE A 90 26.42 11.67 -1.59
N ASP A 91 26.25 10.40 -1.25
CA ASP A 91 26.25 9.26 -2.14
C ASP A 91 25.07 8.34 -1.76
N ARG A 92 24.27 8.04 -2.77
CA ARG A 92 23.04 7.27 -2.58
C ARG A 92 23.31 5.80 -2.28
N ASP A 93 24.37 5.22 -2.84
CA ASP A 93 24.70 3.81 -2.60
C ASP A 93 25.09 3.60 -1.13
N THR A 94 25.90 4.53 -0.59
CA THR A 94 26.22 4.60 0.84
C THR A 94 24.97 4.63 1.71
N LEU A 95 24.00 5.51 1.41
CA LEU A 95 22.74 5.57 2.17
C LEU A 95 21.95 4.25 2.10
N LEU A 96 21.86 3.63 0.92
CA LEU A 96 21.15 2.35 0.73
C LEU A 96 21.78 1.21 1.55
N ARG A 97 23.11 1.18 1.68
CA ARG A 97 23.85 0.20 2.52
C ARG A 97 23.54 0.36 4.01
N LEU A 98 23.32 1.60 4.46
CA LEU A 98 23.01 1.93 5.86
C LEU A 98 21.53 1.71 6.20
N GLN A 99 20.62 1.90 5.23
CA GLN A 99 19.18 1.76 5.40
C GLN A 99 18.74 0.36 5.88
N MET A 100 17.68 0.32 6.69
CA MET A 100 17.01 -0.93 7.04
C MET A 100 15.90 -1.27 6.03
N LYS A 101 15.96 -2.46 5.42
CA LYS A 101 14.94 -2.94 4.46
C LYS A 101 14.68 -1.93 3.32
N PRO A 102 15.70 -1.54 2.53
CA PRO A 102 15.62 -0.48 1.51
C PRO A 102 14.50 -0.72 0.49
N VAL A 103 14.18 -1.99 0.20
CA VAL A 103 13.09 -2.42 -0.70
C VAL A 103 11.73 -1.80 -0.37
N ARG A 104 11.49 -1.36 0.87
CA ARG A 104 10.20 -0.80 1.31
C ARG A 104 9.87 0.56 0.70
N THR A 105 10.87 1.33 0.27
CA THR A 105 10.67 2.68 -0.28
C THR A 105 11.37 2.89 -1.63
N LEU A 106 11.80 1.80 -2.30
CA LEU A 106 12.42 1.87 -3.62
C LEU A 106 11.52 2.48 -4.70
N SER A 107 10.20 2.52 -4.49
CA SER A 107 9.26 3.19 -5.39
C SER A 107 9.18 4.70 -5.19
N GLY A 108 9.91 5.26 -4.21
CA GLY A 108 9.83 6.67 -3.85
C GLY A 108 8.55 7.08 -3.12
N VAL A 109 7.79 6.12 -2.62
CA VAL A 109 6.58 6.34 -1.80
C VAL A 109 6.70 5.51 -0.54
N ALA A 110 6.56 6.15 0.61
CA ALA A 110 6.66 5.55 1.92
C ALA A 110 5.28 5.09 2.41
N PRO A 111 5.06 3.79 2.67
CA PRO A 111 3.81 3.31 3.24
C PRO A 111 3.76 3.61 4.75
N VAL A 112 2.75 4.38 5.16
CA VAL A 112 2.42 4.67 6.56
C VAL A 112 1.12 3.97 6.90
N ALA A 113 1.23 2.86 7.62
CA ALA A 113 0.07 2.08 8.06
C ALA A 113 -0.31 2.46 9.49
N VAL A 114 -1.55 2.87 9.68
CA VAL A 114 -2.16 3.25 10.97
C VAL A 114 -3.39 2.36 11.21
N LEU A 115 -3.70 2.05 12.47
CA LEU A 115 -4.89 1.27 12.82
C LEU A 115 -5.93 2.15 13.50
N THR A 116 -7.19 1.88 13.15
CA THR A 116 -8.36 2.45 13.83
C THR A 116 -8.55 1.85 15.23
N LYS A 117 -9.29 2.54 16.09
CA LYS A 117 -9.67 2.03 17.41
C LYS A 117 -10.55 0.77 17.28
N PRO A 118 -10.48 -0.20 18.20
CA PRO A 118 -11.42 -1.31 18.22
C PRO A 118 -12.87 -0.79 18.35
N ALA A 119 -13.67 -0.98 17.31
CA ALA A 119 -15.09 -0.62 17.31
C ALA A 119 -16.01 -1.80 16.94
N GLY A 120 -15.42 -2.98 16.74
CA GLY A 120 -16.10 -4.17 16.25
C GLY A 120 -16.33 -4.15 14.74
N CYS A 121 -16.10 -5.28 14.09
CA CYS A 121 -16.53 -5.49 12.71
C CYS A 121 -17.92 -6.16 12.73
N PRO A 122 -18.85 -5.79 11.84
CA PRO A 122 -20.14 -6.49 11.74
C PRO A 122 -20.01 -7.94 11.24
N GLY A 123 -18.86 -8.32 10.68
CA GLY A 123 -18.62 -9.67 10.15
C GLY A 123 -18.46 -10.71 11.25
N LYS A 124 -18.87 -11.95 10.98
CA LYS A 124 -18.78 -13.11 11.90
C LYS A 124 -17.87 -14.21 11.35
N CYS A 125 -16.90 -13.83 10.51
CA CYS A 125 -16.00 -14.76 9.84
C CYS A 125 -15.31 -15.69 10.84
N ILE A 126 -15.35 -17.00 10.59
CA ILE A 126 -14.88 -18.02 11.55
C ILE A 126 -13.37 -18.01 11.76
N PHE A 127 -12.60 -17.52 10.79
CA PHE A 127 -11.14 -17.47 10.80
C PHE A 127 -10.57 -16.14 11.31
N CYS A 128 -11.41 -15.14 11.55
CA CYS A 128 -10.93 -13.83 11.99
C CYS A 128 -10.66 -13.84 13.51
N PRO A 129 -9.43 -13.53 13.95
CA PRO A 129 -9.20 -13.30 15.37
C PRO A 129 -9.99 -12.10 15.88
N ASN A 130 -10.32 -12.13 17.17
CA ASN A 130 -11.09 -11.10 17.86
C ASN A 130 -10.43 -10.76 19.20
N ASP A 131 -9.17 -10.34 19.12
CA ASP A 131 -8.41 -9.80 20.25
C ASP A 131 -9.14 -8.55 20.79
N PRO A 132 -9.48 -8.49 22.09
CA PRO A 132 -10.29 -7.41 22.66
C PRO A 132 -9.60 -6.04 22.60
N GLU A 133 -8.26 -5.99 22.52
CA GLU A 133 -7.49 -4.76 22.45
C GLU A 133 -7.34 -4.25 21.01
N MET A 134 -7.79 -5.02 20.01
CA MET A 134 -7.52 -4.75 18.60
C MET A 134 -8.80 -4.68 17.75
N PRO A 135 -8.76 -3.94 16.64
CA PRO A 135 -9.78 -4.08 15.60
C PRO A 135 -9.87 -5.54 15.15
N LYS A 136 -11.08 -5.98 14.80
CA LYS A 136 -11.29 -7.36 14.33
C LYS A 136 -10.30 -7.72 13.23
N SER A 137 -9.86 -8.98 13.27
CA SER A 137 -8.86 -9.57 12.41
C SER A 137 -7.42 -9.21 12.77
N TYR A 138 -7.13 -8.22 13.63
CA TYR A 138 -5.77 -7.89 14.07
C TYR A 138 -5.46 -8.50 15.44
N LEU A 139 -4.18 -8.80 15.66
CA LEU A 139 -3.65 -9.37 16.91
C LEU A 139 -2.64 -8.42 17.53
N SER A 140 -2.68 -8.29 18.85
CA SER A 140 -1.87 -7.31 19.60
C SER A 140 -0.37 -7.44 19.41
N TRP A 141 0.15 -8.65 19.14
CA TRP A 141 1.59 -8.85 18.89
C TRP A 141 2.00 -8.70 17.42
N GLU A 142 1.10 -8.33 16.51
CA GLU A 142 1.51 -7.91 15.16
C GLU A 142 2.30 -6.60 15.24
N PRO A 143 3.46 -6.44 14.55
CA PRO A 143 4.29 -5.25 14.70
C PRO A 143 3.57 -3.93 14.37
N GLY A 144 2.58 -3.96 13.47
CA GLY A 144 1.73 -2.80 13.18
C GLY A 144 0.73 -2.49 14.28
N ALA A 145 0.11 -3.52 14.84
CA ALA A 145 -0.84 -3.43 15.94
C ALA A 145 -0.18 -2.94 17.23
N GLN A 146 1.00 -3.43 17.57
CA GLN A 146 1.77 -2.97 18.74
C GLN A 146 2.05 -1.46 18.68
N ARG A 147 2.35 -0.93 17.49
CA ARG A 147 2.57 0.52 17.33
C ARG A 147 1.29 1.31 17.56
N ALA A 148 0.17 0.81 17.06
CA ALA A 148 -1.12 1.46 17.25
C ALA A 148 -1.54 1.46 18.73
N LEU A 149 -1.36 0.32 19.41
CA LEU A 149 -1.70 0.17 20.83
C LEU A 149 -0.89 1.10 21.73
N ARG A 150 0.43 1.22 21.49
CA ARG A 150 1.30 2.15 22.24
C ARG A 150 0.90 3.61 22.11
N HIS A 151 0.23 3.96 21.01
CA HIS A 151 -0.28 5.29 20.74
C HIS A 151 -1.79 5.38 20.99
N GLU A 152 -2.38 4.39 21.67
CA GLU A 152 -3.80 4.34 22.01
C GLU A 152 -4.74 4.54 20.81
N PHE A 153 -4.30 4.13 19.63
CA PHE A 153 -4.97 4.32 18.34
C PHE A 153 -5.17 5.80 17.94
N ASP A 154 -4.40 6.73 18.50
CA ASP A 154 -4.40 8.12 18.08
C ASP A 154 -3.88 8.24 16.62
N PRO A 155 -4.68 8.80 15.69
CA PRO A 155 -4.31 8.92 14.28
C PRO A 155 -3.15 9.88 14.01
N PHE A 156 -3.00 10.92 14.82
CA PHE A 156 -1.85 11.82 14.76
C PHE A 156 -0.63 11.01 15.19
N GLU A 157 -0.49 10.65 16.47
CA GLU A 157 0.72 10.01 17.02
C GLU A 157 1.22 8.80 16.21
N GLN A 158 0.31 7.97 15.68
CA GLN A 158 0.68 6.85 14.80
C GLN A 158 1.34 7.28 13.48
N THR A 159 0.79 8.30 12.81
CA THR A 159 1.15 8.71 11.43
C THR A 159 2.58 9.23 11.32
N ALA A 160 2.83 10.43 11.76
CA ALA A 160 3.17 10.52 13.13
C ALA A 160 4.63 10.08 13.44
N SER A 161 4.70 9.30 14.52
CA SER A 161 5.84 8.45 14.90
C SER A 161 6.35 7.57 13.76
N ARG A 162 5.47 7.14 12.83
CA ARG A 162 5.87 6.32 11.69
C ARG A 162 6.64 7.11 10.64
N ILE A 163 6.33 8.39 10.42
CA ILE A 163 7.09 9.30 9.54
C ILE A 163 8.50 9.49 10.13
N ALA A 164 8.62 9.85 11.41
CA ALA A 164 9.93 9.96 12.05
C ALA A 164 10.72 8.66 12.00
N ALA A 165 10.09 7.51 12.27
CA ALA A 165 10.77 6.22 12.18
C ALA A 165 11.28 5.91 10.76
N LEU A 166 10.58 6.34 9.71
CA LEU A 166 11.05 6.16 8.34
C LEU A 166 12.23 7.09 8.03
N SER A 167 12.10 8.38 8.37
CA SER A 167 13.15 9.38 8.19
C SER A 167 14.43 9.02 8.96
N ASN A 168 14.30 8.63 10.23
CA ASN A 168 15.42 8.20 11.10
C ASN A 168 16.14 6.95 10.59
N ASN A 169 15.51 6.18 9.71
CA ASN A 169 16.10 5.01 9.06
C ASN A 169 16.54 5.31 7.62
N GLY A 170 16.53 6.58 7.20
CA GLY A 170 17.05 7.05 5.91
C GLY A 170 16.08 6.89 4.76
N HIS A 171 14.83 6.51 5.02
CA HIS A 171 13.85 6.36 3.96
C HIS A 171 13.30 7.74 3.56
N PRO A 172 13.08 7.99 2.25
CA PRO A 172 12.39 9.19 1.81
C PRO A 172 10.94 9.16 2.32
N ALA A 173 10.62 10.07 3.25
CA ALA A 173 9.29 10.18 3.88
C ALA A 173 8.48 11.39 3.38
N GLN A 174 8.90 12.04 2.28
CA GLN A 174 8.23 13.21 1.71
C GLN A 174 6.96 12.86 0.93
N LYS A 175 6.84 11.62 0.44
CA LYS A 175 5.69 11.11 -0.31
C LYS A 175 5.13 9.90 0.43
N ILE A 176 3.97 10.06 1.06
CA ILE A 176 3.34 9.05 1.90
C ILE A 176 2.16 8.40 1.17
N GLU A 177 2.11 7.08 1.20
CA GLU A 177 0.87 6.34 1.03
C GLU A 177 0.29 5.99 2.41
N LEU A 178 -0.79 6.67 2.78
CA LEU A 178 -1.51 6.40 4.02
C LEU A 178 -2.37 5.13 3.85
N ILE A 179 -2.21 4.19 4.78
CA ILE A 179 -2.94 2.92 4.78
C ILE A 179 -3.67 2.82 6.11
N ILE A 180 -4.97 3.04 6.08
CA ILE A 180 -5.82 2.94 7.26
C ILE A 180 -6.31 1.50 7.36
N LEU A 181 -5.82 0.82 8.39
CA LEU A 181 -6.06 -0.58 8.69
C LEU A 181 -7.05 -0.72 9.85
N GLY A 182 -7.69 -1.88 9.91
CA GLY A 182 -8.62 -2.22 10.98
C GLY A 182 -9.72 -3.15 10.48
N ALA A 183 -10.89 -3.05 11.08
CA ALA A 183 -12.03 -3.90 10.81
C ALA A 183 -12.69 -3.62 9.44
N THR A 184 -13.81 -2.91 9.45
CA THR A 184 -14.55 -2.49 8.26
C THR A 184 -14.63 -0.98 8.35
N TRP A 185 -13.77 -0.26 7.62
CA TRP A 185 -13.69 1.20 7.70
C TRP A 185 -15.07 1.85 7.58
N SER A 186 -15.86 1.42 6.59
CA SER A 186 -17.21 1.91 6.30
C SER A 186 -18.24 1.67 7.42
N ALA A 187 -17.95 0.82 8.41
CA ALA A 187 -18.81 0.62 9.56
C ALA A 187 -18.58 1.64 10.68
N TYR A 188 -17.47 2.39 10.65
CA TYR A 188 -17.21 3.46 11.61
C TYR A 188 -18.09 4.68 11.31
N PRO A 189 -18.53 5.45 12.32
CA PRO A 189 -19.30 6.66 12.09
C PRO A 189 -18.53 7.70 11.27
N ARG A 190 -19.22 8.41 10.36
CA ARG A 190 -18.64 9.47 9.52
C ARG A 190 -17.83 10.52 10.29
N PRO A 191 -18.30 11.04 11.46
CA PRO A 191 -17.50 11.98 12.23
C PRO A 191 -16.15 11.42 12.70
N TYR A 192 -16.11 10.14 13.10
CA TYR A 192 -14.87 9.47 13.49
C TYR A 192 -13.94 9.31 12.28
N GLN A 193 -14.46 8.89 11.13
CA GLN A 193 -13.69 8.72 9.90
C GLN A 193 -13.07 10.06 9.44
N GLN A 194 -13.86 11.13 9.44
CA GLN A 194 -13.40 12.48 9.09
C GLN A 194 -12.30 12.97 10.03
N TRP A 195 -12.54 12.91 11.34
CA TRP A 195 -11.55 13.27 12.36
C TRP A 195 -10.25 12.47 12.21
N PHE A 196 -10.37 11.15 12.01
CA PHE A 196 -9.21 10.27 11.91
C PHE A 196 -8.34 10.64 10.72
N VAL A 197 -8.95 10.88 9.55
CA VAL A 197 -8.21 11.32 8.35
C VAL A 197 -7.61 12.70 8.54
N GLN A 198 -8.36 13.66 9.10
CA GLN A 198 -7.88 15.01 9.38
C GLN A 198 -6.61 14.97 10.24
N ARG A 199 -6.62 14.23 11.35
CA ARG A 199 -5.45 14.12 12.24
C ARG A 199 -4.25 13.42 11.60
N CYS A 200 -4.48 12.44 10.73
CA CYS A 200 -3.39 11.87 9.93
C CYS A 200 -2.77 12.92 8.98
N LEU A 201 -3.58 13.81 8.39
CA LEU A 201 -3.08 14.88 7.53
C LEU A 201 -2.38 15.97 8.35
N ASP A 202 -2.92 16.37 9.50
CA ASP A 202 -2.29 17.34 10.42
C ASP A 202 -0.88 16.87 10.83
N ALA A 203 -0.73 15.58 11.10
CA ALA A 203 0.57 14.94 11.36
C ALA A 203 1.58 15.06 10.21
N MET A 204 1.10 15.00 8.96
CA MET A 204 1.93 15.20 7.77
C MET A 204 2.20 16.67 7.51
N ASN A 205 1.26 17.55 7.85
CA ASN A 205 1.35 19.00 7.67
C ASN A 205 2.24 19.65 8.73
N GLY A 206 2.34 19.04 9.92
CA GLY A 206 3.06 19.59 11.08
C GLY A 206 2.32 20.72 11.79
N VAL A 207 1.04 20.93 11.48
CA VAL A 207 0.17 21.96 12.06
C VAL A 207 -1.24 21.40 12.22
N ASP A 208 -1.97 21.87 13.23
CA ASP A 208 -3.38 21.53 13.41
C ASP A 208 -4.25 22.31 12.40
N SER A 209 -5.32 21.68 11.94
CA SER A 209 -6.31 22.30 11.04
C SER A 209 -7.68 22.41 11.73
N ALA A 210 -8.47 23.41 11.34
CA ALA A 210 -9.84 23.58 11.83
C ALA A 210 -10.83 22.61 11.17
N SER A 211 -10.49 22.07 9.98
CA SER A 211 -11.34 21.13 9.26
C SER A 211 -10.55 20.18 8.36
N LEU A 212 -11.17 19.06 7.97
CA LEU A 212 -10.60 18.14 6.99
C LEU A 212 -10.25 18.85 5.67
N ALA A 213 -11.10 19.76 5.19
CA ALA A 213 -10.86 20.48 3.94
C ALA A 213 -9.60 21.34 4.01
N GLU A 214 -9.39 22.03 5.14
CA GLU A 214 -8.17 22.79 5.40
C GLU A 214 -6.94 21.86 5.51
N ALA A 215 -7.06 20.74 6.23
CA ALA A 215 -5.98 19.74 6.32
C ALA A 215 -5.54 19.24 4.94
N GLN A 216 -6.50 18.98 4.06
CA GLN A 216 -6.26 18.56 2.68
C GLN A 216 -5.57 19.67 1.88
N ALA A 217 -6.06 20.91 1.96
CA ALA A 217 -5.48 22.05 1.24
C ALA A 217 -4.03 22.32 1.65
N LEU A 218 -3.72 22.29 2.95
CA LEU A 218 -2.36 22.38 3.48
C LEU A 218 -1.47 21.26 2.93
N ASN A 219 -2.01 20.03 2.87
CA ASN A 219 -1.23 18.86 2.46
C ASN A 219 -0.84 18.84 0.98
N GLU A 220 -1.55 19.57 0.11
CA GLU A 220 -1.19 19.67 -1.32
C GLU A 220 0.22 20.25 -1.53
N ARG A 221 0.67 21.10 -0.61
CA ARG A 221 1.96 21.82 -0.66
C ARG A 221 2.89 21.50 0.50
N ALA A 222 2.48 20.65 1.44
CA ALA A 222 3.30 20.23 2.58
C ALA A 222 4.62 19.57 2.15
N ALA A 223 5.60 19.59 3.05
CA ALA A 223 6.87 18.89 2.90
C ALA A 223 6.68 17.35 2.87
N VAL A 224 5.69 16.86 3.63
CA VAL A 224 5.26 15.46 3.63
C VAL A 224 3.86 15.38 3.02
N ARG A 225 3.77 14.83 1.81
CA ARG A 225 2.54 14.81 1.01
C ARG A 225 1.88 13.44 1.03
N CYS A 226 0.57 13.40 1.24
CA CYS A 226 -0.27 12.22 1.08
C CYS A 226 -0.53 11.96 -0.42
N VAL A 227 0.33 11.17 -1.05
CA VAL A 227 0.26 10.82 -2.48
C VAL A 227 -0.60 9.59 -2.77
N GLY A 228 -1.16 8.97 -1.73
CA GLY A 228 -2.13 7.89 -1.84
C GLY A 228 -2.78 7.62 -0.49
N MET A 229 -4.07 7.26 -0.51
CA MET A 229 -4.79 6.90 0.70
C MET A 229 -5.59 5.64 0.44
N THR A 230 -5.45 4.68 1.35
CA THR A 230 -6.01 3.35 1.26
C THR A 230 -6.84 3.02 2.49
N VAL A 231 -8.06 2.52 2.31
CA VAL A 231 -8.91 2.00 3.40
C VAL A 231 -9.27 0.54 3.15
N GLU A 232 -9.57 -0.20 4.22
CA GLU A 232 -10.05 -1.59 4.16
C GLU A 232 -11.55 -1.65 4.49
N THR A 233 -12.34 -2.26 3.61
CA THR A 233 -13.78 -2.43 3.82
C THR A 233 -14.30 -3.77 3.28
N ARG A 234 -15.57 -4.05 3.56
CA ARG A 234 -16.25 -5.24 3.06
C ARG A 234 -17.07 -4.89 1.82
N PRO A 235 -17.26 -5.84 0.88
CA PRO A 235 -18.09 -5.59 -0.29
C PRO A 235 -19.52 -5.15 0.03
N ASP A 236 -20.14 -5.69 1.08
CA ASP A 236 -21.50 -5.38 1.53
C ASP A 236 -21.69 -3.99 2.14
N TRP A 237 -20.61 -3.20 2.23
CA TRP A 237 -20.63 -1.82 2.72
C TRP A 237 -20.32 -0.78 1.63
N VAL A 238 -20.29 -1.21 0.37
CA VAL A 238 -20.01 -0.33 -0.76
C VAL A 238 -21.32 0.06 -1.45
N SER A 239 -21.64 1.34 -1.37
CA SER A 239 -22.71 2.01 -2.12
C SER A 239 -22.14 3.23 -2.86
N LEU A 240 -22.93 3.88 -3.71
CA LEU A 240 -22.51 5.14 -4.35
C LEU A 240 -22.21 6.23 -3.32
N ASP A 241 -23.07 6.38 -2.33
CA ASP A 241 -22.91 7.33 -1.23
C ASP A 241 -21.63 7.05 -0.42
N GLU A 242 -21.31 5.78 -0.16
CA GLU A 242 -20.02 5.43 0.46
C GLU A 242 -18.84 5.75 -0.46
N ALA A 243 -18.91 5.46 -1.75
CA ALA A 243 -17.83 5.79 -2.69
C ALA A 243 -17.58 7.30 -2.78
N VAL A 244 -18.63 8.12 -2.79
CA VAL A 244 -18.56 9.58 -2.71
C VAL A 244 -17.94 10.02 -1.39
N TRP A 245 -18.39 9.44 -0.26
CA TRP A 245 -17.84 9.73 1.05
C TRP A 245 -16.34 9.40 1.17
N LEU A 246 -15.92 8.21 0.72
CA LEU A 246 -14.52 7.83 0.65
C LEU A 246 -13.71 8.81 -0.20
N ARG A 247 -14.30 9.30 -1.30
CA ARG A 247 -13.62 10.27 -2.14
C ARG A 247 -13.48 11.62 -1.46
N MET A 248 -14.50 12.12 -0.76
CA MET A 248 -14.40 13.35 0.06
C MET A 248 -13.28 13.26 1.10
N LEU A 249 -13.05 12.09 1.69
CA LEU A 249 -11.94 11.87 2.61
C LEU A 249 -10.54 11.95 1.96
N GLY A 250 -10.45 11.80 0.64
CA GLY A 250 -9.16 11.76 -0.07
C GLY A 250 -8.70 10.35 -0.47
N VAL A 251 -9.54 9.33 -0.28
CA VAL A 251 -9.20 7.94 -0.61
C VAL A 251 -9.00 7.76 -2.12
N THR A 252 -7.96 7.02 -2.50
CA THR A 252 -7.70 6.67 -3.91
C THR A 252 -7.57 5.17 -4.17
N ARG A 253 -7.51 4.35 -3.11
CA ARG A 253 -7.49 2.89 -3.18
C ARG A 253 -8.43 2.28 -2.14
N VAL A 254 -9.23 1.31 -2.55
CA VAL A 254 -10.07 0.54 -1.62
C VAL A 254 -9.60 -0.91 -1.60
N GLN A 255 -9.43 -1.44 -0.39
CA GLN A 255 -9.13 -2.84 -0.17
C GLN A 255 -10.41 -3.62 0.16
N LEU A 256 -10.77 -4.59 -0.67
CA LEU A 256 -11.95 -5.43 -0.47
C LEU A 256 -11.59 -6.83 0.01
N GLY A 257 -12.15 -7.21 1.15
CA GLY A 257 -12.04 -8.56 1.68
C GLY A 257 -12.96 -9.56 0.99
N ILE A 258 -12.71 -9.93 -0.27
CA ILE A 258 -13.55 -10.91 -1.00
C ILE A 258 -13.31 -12.34 -0.51
N GLN A 259 -12.05 -12.67 -0.19
CA GLN A 259 -11.55 -13.94 0.33
C GLN A 259 -11.68 -15.15 -0.62
N SER A 260 -12.84 -15.42 -1.20
CA SER A 260 -13.06 -16.48 -2.20
C SER A 260 -14.07 -16.01 -3.25
N LEU A 261 -14.05 -16.62 -4.43
CA LEU A 261 -15.09 -16.44 -5.44
C LEU A 261 -16.16 -17.54 -5.40
N ASN A 262 -16.11 -18.45 -4.43
CA ASN A 262 -17.06 -19.54 -4.27
C ASN A 262 -18.05 -19.23 -3.13
N ASP A 263 -19.31 -18.98 -3.49
CA ASP A 263 -20.36 -18.62 -2.52
C ASP A 263 -20.56 -19.66 -1.42
N HIS A 264 -20.42 -20.96 -1.74
CA HIS A 264 -20.47 -22.01 -0.73
C HIS A 264 -19.34 -21.87 0.31
N ILE A 265 -18.11 -21.59 -0.15
CA ILE A 265 -16.97 -21.34 0.75
C ILE A 265 -17.20 -20.08 1.58
N LEU A 266 -17.72 -19.00 0.97
CA LEU A 266 -18.04 -17.76 1.69
C LEU A 266 -19.09 -17.99 2.78
N GLU A 267 -20.12 -18.79 2.49
CA GLU A 267 -21.20 -19.12 3.40
C GLU A 267 -20.72 -19.93 4.61
N ILE A 268 -20.05 -21.08 4.39
CA ILE A 268 -19.59 -21.95 5.48
C ILE A 268 -18.51 -21.27 6.35
N ASN A 269 -17.75 -20.33 5.78
CA ASN A 269 -16.80 -19.49 6.53
C ASN A 269 -17.45 -18.26 7.18
N ARG A 270 -18.78 -18.10 7.08
CA ARG A 270 -19.58 -17.00 7.66
C ARG A 270 -19.08 -15.62 7.25
N ARG A 271 -18.68 -15.46 5.98
CA ARG A 271 -18.10 -14.20 5.49
C ARG A 271 -19.11 -13.05 5.52
N GLY A 272 -20.40 -13.34 5.30
CA GLY A 272 -21.50 -12.38 5.37
C GLY A 272 -21.70 -11.50 4.13
N HIS A 273 -21.14 -11.90 2.99
CA HIS A 273 -21.45 -11.39 1.65
C HIS A 273 -21.22 -12.51 0.63
N ASP A 274 -21.78 -12.36 -0.57
CA ASP A 274 -21.66 -13.28 -1.70
C ASP A 274 -20.92 -12.62 -2.88
N MET A 275 -20.73 -13.38 -3.95
CA MET A 275 -20.07 -12.90 -5.15
C MET A 275 -20.89 -11.88 -5.94
N ALA A 276 -22.22 -11.90 -5.85
CA ALA A 276 -23.04 -10.84 -6.46
C ALA A 276 -22.73 -9.48 -5.83
N THR A 277 -22.64 -9.44 -4.50
CA THR A 277 -22.25 -8.28 -3.71
C THR A 277 -20.82 -7.83 -4.05
N ALA A 278 -19.88 -8.78 -4.13
CA ALA A 278 -18.48 -8.49 -4.50
C ALA A 278 -18.34 -7.89 -5.90
N ARG A 279 -19.09 -8.39 -6.89
CA ARG A 279 -19.12 -7.86 -8.25
C ARG A 279 -19.71 -6.46 -8.29
N HIS A 280 -20.83 -6.23 -7.60
CA HIS A 280 -21.45 -4.91 -7.53
C HIS A 280 -20.50 -3.87 -6.95
N ALA A 281 -19.92 -4.15 -5.78
CA ALA A 281 -18.94 -3.27 -5.13
C ALA A 281 -17.73 -2.97 -6.03
N SER A 282 -17.21 -3.97 -6.72
CA SER A 282 -16.05 -3.83 -7.61
C SER A 282 -16.36 -2.99 -8.85
N ARG A 283 -17.54 -3.15 -9.45
CA ARG A 283 -18.02 -2.32 -10.58
C ARG A 283 -18.13 -0.86 -10.16
N LEU A 284 -18.82 -0.60 -9.04
CA LEU A 284 -19.08 0.75 -8.55
C LEU A 284 -17.77 1.47 -8.21
N LEU A 285 -16.89 0.85 -7.43
CA LEU A 285 -15.61 1.47 -7.06
C LEU A 285 -14.71 1.73 -8.27
N ARG A 286 -14.75 0.85 -9.29
CA ARG A 286 -14.02 1.08 -10.54
C ARG A 286 -14.60 2.23 -11.34
N ALA A 287 -15.92 2.33 -11.44
CA ALA A 287 -16.62 3.44 -12.09
C ALA A 287 -16.34 4.78 -11.37
N ALA A 288 -16.25 4.75 -10.04
CA ALA A 288 -15.81 5.89 -9.22
C ALA A 288 -14.29 6.15 -9.25
N GLY A 289 -13.55 5.43 -10.09
CA GLY A 289 -12.13 5.65 -10.36
C GLY A 289 -11.14 5.00 -9.39
N PHE A 290 -11.59 4.39 -8.29
CA PHE A 290 -10.69 3.83 -7.26
C PHE A 290 -9.80 2.72 -7.80
N LYS A 291 -8.56 2.65 -7.31
CA LYS A 291 -7.72 1.44 -7.42
C LYS A 291 -8.33 0.33 -6.57
N LEU A 292 -8.44 -0.87 -7.14
CA LEU A 292 -9.00 -2.03 -6.43
C LEU A 292 -7.89 -2.95 -5.96
N LEU A 293 -7.72 -3.02 -4.65
CA LEU A 293 -6.91 -4.05 -4.01
C LEU A 293 -7.85 -5.09 -3.41
N MET A 294 -7.64 -6.38 -3.68
CA MET A 294 -8.47 -7.44 -3.13
C MET A 294 -7.68 -8.37 -2.22
N HIS A 295 -8.33 -8.88 -1.18
CA HIS A 295 -7.79 -9.97 -0.35
C HIS A 295 -8.41 -11.27 -0.87
N TRP A 296 -7.56 -12.22 -1.23
CA TRP A 296 -7.95 -13.58 -1.59
C TRP A 296 -7.22 -14.56 -0.68
N MET A 297 -7.96 -15.52 -0.13
CA MET A 297 -7.51 -16.44 0.90
C MET A 297 -7.70 -17.88 0.41
N PRO A 298 -6.61 -18.60 0.06
CA PRO A 298 -6.68 -20.05 -0.05
C PRO A 298 -6.73 -20.69 1.33
N ASN A 299 -6.92 -22.01 1.37
CA ASN A 299 -6.89 -22.82 2.59
C ASN A 299 -8.03 -22.48 3.57
N LEU A 300 -9.16 -21.96 3.08
CA LEU A 300 -10.36 -21.74 3.90
C LEU A 300 -11.06 -23.07 4.22
N LEU A 301 -11.96 -23.07 5.21
CA LEU A 301 -12.79 -24.24 5.50
C LEU A 301 -13.56 -24.66 4.24
N GLY A 302 -13.50 -25.95 3.90
CA GLY A 302 -14.12 -26.54 2.71
C GLY A 302 -13.35 -26.40 1.40
N ALA A 303 -12.24 -25.64 1.38
CA ALA A 303 -11.38 -25.52 0.21
C ALA A 303 -10.38 -26.69 0.11
N THR A 304 -10.06 -27.08 -1.12
CA THR A 304 -8.92 -27.94 -1.47
C THR A 304 -7.91 -27.19 -2.35
N PRO A 305 -6.64 -27.63 -2.44
CA PRO A 305 -5.64 -26.99 -3.30
C PRO A 305 -6.10 -26.86 -4.77
N GLU A 306 -6.80 -27.87 -5.30
CA GLU A 306 -7.35 -27.86 -6.67
C GLU A 306 -8.48 -26.84 -6.79
N SER A 307 -9.35 -26.77 -5.78
CA SER A 307 -10.43 -25.78 -5.76
C SER A 307 -9.86 -24.36 -5.69
N ASP A 308 -8.81 -24.12 -4.90
CA ASP A 308 -8.14 -22.83 -4.77
C ASP A 308 -7.43 -22.43 -6.06
N ARG A 309 -6.79 -23.37 -6.77
CA ARG A 309 -6.22 -23.11 -8.11
C ARG A 309 -7.31 -22.64 -9.08
N ARG A 310 -8.46 -23.33 -9.09
CA ARG A 310 -9.60 -22.94 -9.95
C ARG A 310 -10.17 -21.59 -9.54
N ASP A 311 -10.34 -21.35 -8.26
CA ASP A 311 -10.89 -20.10 -7.72
C ASP A 311 -9.97 -18.91 -8.01
N TYR A 312 -8.65 -19.08 -7.86
CA TYR A 312 -7.67 -18.08 -8.22
C TYR A 312 -7.74 -17.69 -9.70
N LEU A 313 -7.91 -18.66 -10.60
CA LEU A 313 -8.06 -18.37 -12.03
C LEU A 313 -9.34 -17.59 -12.35
N ARG A 314 -10.39 -17.71 -11.53
CA ARG A 314 -11.64 -16.96 -11.70
C ARG A 314 -11.45 -15.47 -11.47
N LEU A 315 -10.53 -15.04 -10.59
CA LEU A 315 -10.17 -13.61 -10.40
C LEU A 315 -9.88 -12.89 -11.72
N TRP A 316 -9.27 -13.61 -12.67
CA TRP A 316 -8.83 -13.05 -13.95
C TRP A 316 -9.83 -13.27 -15.08
N ARG A 317 -10.79 -14.19 -14.90
CA ARG A 317 -11.84 -14.51 -15.88
C ARG A 317 -13.09 -13.68 -15.66
N ASP A 318 -13.48 -13.47 -14.40
CA ASP A 318 -14.64 -12.67 -14.02
C ASP A 318 -14.37 -11.19 -14.28
N THR A 319 -15.08 -10.61 -15.24
CA THR A 319 -14.86 -9.23 -15.68
C THR A 319 -15.23 -8.20 -14.63
N ASP A 320 -16.08 -8.50 -13.67
CA ASP A 320 -16.45 -7.54 -12.63
C ASP A 320 -15.45 -7.52 -11.46
N ILE A 321 -14.52 -8.49 -11.41
CA ILE A 321 -13.55 -8.64 -10.33
C ILE A 321 -12.18 -8.06 -10.73
N ARG A 322 -11.39 -8.77 -11.55
CA ARG A 322 -10.09 -8.36 -12.13
C ARG A 322 -9.33 -7.27 -11.34
N PRO A 323 -8.84 -7.56 -10.12
CA PRO A 323 -8.25 -6.55 -9.25
C PRO A 323 -6.98 -5.93 -9.83
N ASP A 324 -6.73 -4.66 -9.51
CA ASP A 324 -5.48 -3.99 -9.85
C ASP A 324 -4.32 -4.51 -9.00
N GLU A 325 -4.62 -4.85 -7.75
CA GLU A 325 -3.68 -5.34 -6.76
C GLU A 325 -4.28 -6.47 -5.92
N LEU A 326 -3.46 -7.41 -5.49
CA LEU A 326 -3.92 -8.57 -4.72
C LEU A 326 -3.02 -8.83 -3.51
N LYS A 327 -3.67 -9.06 -2.36
CA LYS A 327 -3.08 -9.67 -1.18
C LYS A 327 -3.49 -11.14 -1.15
N LEU A 328 -2.53 -12.02 -1.40
CA LEU A 328 -2.65 -13.47 -1.26
C LEU A 328 -2.41 -13.81 0.22
N TYR A 329 -3.44 -14.23 0.94
CA TYR A 329 -3.38 -14.52 2.38
C TYR A 329 -3.86 -15.94 2.66
N PRO A 330 -2.97 -16.95 2.59
CA PRO A 330 -3.30 -18.29 3.07
C PRO A 330 -3.91 -18.22 4.46
N CYS A 331 -5.06 -18.87 4.64
CA CYS A 331 -5.72 -18.91 5.94
C CYS A 331 -4.78 -19.50 6.99
N SER A 332 -4.61 -18.80 8.11
CA SER A 332 -3.83 -19.24 9.25
C SER A 332 -4.77 -19.66 10.37
N LEU A 333 -4.48 -20.80 11.00
CA LEU A 333 -5.26 -21.31 12.12
C LEU A 333 -4.82 -20.61 13.42
N ILE A 334 -5.67 -19.73 13.94
CA ILE A 334 -5.40 -18.93 15.14
C ILE A 334 -6.24 -19.41 16.32
N ALA A 335 -5.59 -19.61 17.47
CA ALA A 335 -6.28 -20.01 18.69
C ALA A 335 -7.40 -19.02 19.08
N GLY A 336 -8.49 -19.53 19.66
CA GLY A 336 -9.63 -18.72 20.09
C GLY A 336 -10.56 -18.23 18.96
N THR A 337 -10.39 -18.75 17.74
CA THR A 337 -11.33 -18.52 16.62
C THR A 337 -12.34 -19.66 16.48
N ASP A 338 -13.48 -19.42 15.85
CA ASP A 338 -14.44 -20.51 15.56
C ASP A 338 -13.80 -21.59 14.68
N LEU A 339 -12.91 -21.21 13.74
CA LEU A 339 -12.16 -22.17 12.92
C LEU A 339 -11.25 -23.07 13.76
N TYR A 340 -10.70 -22.56 14.87
CA TYR A 340 -9.91 -23.36 15.79
C TYR A 340 -10.73 -24.47 16.45
N GLU A 341 -11.96 -24.19 16.86
CA GLU A 341 -12.84 -25.23 17.42
C GLU A 341 -13.25 -26.27 16.38
N ILE A 342 -13.50 -25.84 15.13
CA ILE A 342 -13.78 -26.76 14.02
C ILE A 342 -12.56 -27.67 13.75
N TRP A 343 -11.35 -27.13 13.79
CA TRP A 343 -10.11 -27.90 13.69
C TRP A 343 -9.95 -28.90 14.84
N ARG A 344 -10.21 -28.49 16.09
CA ARG A 344 -10.13 -29.39 17.27
C ARG A 344 -11.07 -30.59 17.16
N GLN A 345 -12.18 -30.44 16.46
CA GLN A 345 -13.15 -31.50 16.19
C GLN A 345 -12.82 -32.32 14.94
N GLY A 346 -11.70 -32.04 14.27
CA GLY A 346 -11.26 -32.73 13.05
C GLY A 346 -11.90 -32.24 11.75
N GLY A 347 -12.73 -31.19 11.80
CA GLY A 347 -13.48 -30.67 10.64
C GLY A 347 -12.69 -29.75 9.70
N TYR A 348 -11.45 -29.40 10.05
CA TYR A 348 -10.55 -28.58 9.23
C TYR A 348 -9.12 -29.10 9.35
N GLN A 349 -8.40 -29.15 8.24
CA GLN A 349 -6.98 -29.49 8.20
C GLN A 349 -6.26 -28.45 7.32
N PRO A 350 -5.39 -27.58 7.90
CA PRO A 350 -4.59 -26.65 7.11
C PRO A 350 -3.70 -27.40 6.12
N TYR A 351 -3.47 -26.83 4.95
CA TYR A 351 -2.49 -27.37 3.99
C TYR A 351 -1.10 -27.46 4.61
N ASP A 352 -0.35 -28.50 4.21
CA ASP A 352 1.05 -28.61 4.52
C ASP A 352 1.88 -27.57 3.75
N HIS A 353 3.16 -27.44 4.14
CA HIS A 353 4.06 -26.43 3.61
C HIS A 353 4.28 -26.55 2.11
N GLU A 354 4.55 -27.75 1.60
CA GLU A 354 4.90 -27.97 0.20
C GLU A 354 3.70 -27.72 -0.71
N THR A 355 2.54 -28.24 -0.33
CA THR A 355 1.26 -27.98 -1.01
C THR A 355 0.99 -26.48 -1.11
N LEU A 356 1.21 -25.74 -0.03
CA LEU A 356 0.98 -24.29 -0.02
C LEU A 356 1.99 -23.55 -0.91
N VAL A 357 3.27 -23.92 -0.88
CA VAL A 357 4.30 -23.32 -1.73
C VAL A 357 3.99 -23.54 -3.22
N ASP A 358 3.56 -24.75 -3.60
CA ASP A 358 3.15 -25.07 -4.97
C ASP A 358 1.93 -24.27 -5.42
N LEU A 359 0.89 -24.22 -4.58
CA LEU A 359 -0.30 -23.41 -4.86
C LEU A 359 0.06 -21.94 -5.07
N LEU A 360 0.92 -21.38 -4.21
CA LEU A 360 1.35 -19.99 -4.34
C LEU A 360 2.22 -19.76 -5.57
N ALA A 361 3.07 -20.72 -5.95
CA ALA A 361 3.82 -20.66 -7.20
C ALA A 361 2.87 -20.60 -8.41
N ASP A 362 1.87 -21.48 -8.46
CA ASP A 362 0.85 -21.50 -9.52
C ASP A 362 0.07 -20.18 -9.58
N CYS A 363 -0.37 -19.65 -8.44
CA CYS A 363 -1.04 -18.35 -8.35
C CYS A 363 -0.16 -17.22 -8.92
N LYS A 364 1.13 -17.21 -8.56
CA LYS A 364 2.09 -16.22 -9.06
C LYS A 364 2.34 -16.34 -10.55
N ALA A 365 2.37 -17.54 -11.12
CA ALA A 365 2.48 -17.75 -12.56
C ALA A 365 1.24 -17.26 -13.32
N ALA A 366 0.05 -17.52 -12.77
CA ALA A 366 -1.22 -17.13 -13.38
C ALA A 366 -1.55 -15.63 -13.28
N THR A 367 -0.80 -14.85 -12.49
CA THR A 367 -1.11 -13.44 -12.23
C THR A 367 -0.85 -12.57 -13.48
N PRO A 368 -1.86 -11.82 -13.97
CA PRO A 368 -1.73 -10.96 -15.14
C PRO A 368 -0.72 -9.82 -14.96
N ARG A 369 -0.21 -9.32 -16.09
CA ARG A 369 0.79 -8.24 -16.12
C ARG A 369 0.31 -6.92 -15.52
N TYR A 370 -0.99 -6.63 -15.56
CA TYR A 370 -1.56 -5.40 -14.98
C TYR A 370 -1.77 -5.49 -13.47
N CYS A 371 -1.69 -6.69 -12.87
CA CYS A 371 -1.96 -6.88 -11.45
C CYS A 371 -0.65 -6.79 -10.66
N ARG A 372 -0.70 -6.14 -9.48
CA ARG A 372 0.39 -6.15 -8.51
C ARG A 372 0.06 -7.12 -7.38
N LEU A 373 0.92 -8.12 -7.16
CA LEU A 373 0.88 -8.89 -5.92
C LEU A 373 1.57 -8.08 -4.84
N ASP A 374 0.81 -7.51 -3.93
CA ASP A 374 1.34 -6.70 -2.84
C ASP A 374 2.02 -7.61 -1.82
N ARG A 375 1.29 -8.67 -1.45
CA ARG A 375 1.66 -9.56 -0.37
C ARG A 375 1.25 -11.01 -0.67
N VAL A 376 2.07 -11.96 -0.21
CA VAL A 376 1.92 -13.41 -0.45
C VAL A 376 1.63 -14.19 0.85
N ILE A 377 1.75 -13.50 1.98
CA ILE A 377 1.43 -14.03 3.30
C ILE A 377 1.22 -12.86 4.26
N ARG A 378 0.31 -13.00 5.23
CA ARG A 378 0.17 -12.06 6.33
C ARG A 378 1.28 -12.27 7.36
N ASP A 379 1.80 -11.19 7.96
CA ASP A 379 2.80 -11.24 9.04
C ASP A 379 2.06 -11.50 10.35
N ILE A 380 1.48 -12.69 10.49
CA ILE A 380 1.01 -13.16 11.78
C ILE A 380 2.22 -13.77 12.50
N PRO A 381 2.53 -13.32 13.73
CA PRO A 381 3.58 -13.95 14.54
C PRO A 381 3.36 -15.46 14.69
N ALA A 382 4.42 -16.25 14.53
CA ALA A 382 4.33 -17.72 14.53
C ALA A 382 3.73 -18.29 15.82
N ASN A 383 3.92 -17.62 16.96
CA ASN A 383 3.34 -18.01 18.25
C ASN A 383 1.80 -17.97 18.30
N TYR A 384 1.14 -17.32 17.33
CA TYR A 384 -0.32 -17.38 17.21
C TYR A 384 -0.83 -18.49 16.28
N VAL A 385 0.05 -19.04 15.44
CA VAL A 385 -0.35 -20.04 14.44
C VAL A 385 -0.26 -21.42 15.09
N VAL A 386 -1.42 -22.04 15.30
CA VAL A 386 -1.51 -23.33 16.01
C VAL A 386 -0.87 -24.46 15.20
N VAL A 387 -1.32 -24.64 13.96
CA VAL A 387 -0.81 -25.63 12.99
C VAL A 387 -0.90 -25.03 11.58
N GLY A 388 -0.05 -25.48 10.68
CA GLY A 388 0.03 -25.03 9.29
C GLY A 388 1.31 -24.22 9.04
N ASN A 389 1.27 -23.25 8.12
CA ASN A 389 2.46 -22.50 7.76
C ASN A 389 2.89 -21.50 8.87
N GLN A 390 4.11 -21.69 9.37
CA GLN A 390 4.77 -20.78 10.32
C GLN A 390 5.89 -19.95 9.67
N PHE A 391 6.17 -20.16 8.38
CA PHE A 391 7.25 -19.48 7.67
C PHE A 391 6.84 -18.10 7.17
N ALA A 392 7.64 -17.08 7.49
CA ALA A 392 7.40 -15.70 7.05
C ALA A 392 7.87 -15.40 5.61
N ASN A 393 8.62 -16.31 4.97
CA ASN A 393 9.29 -16.11 3.69
C ASN A 393 8.63 -16.85 2.49
N LEU A 394 7.35 -17.21 2.59
CA LEU A 394 6.60 -17.91 1.52
C LEU A 394 6.71 -17.27 0.13
N ARG A 395 6.83 -15.94 0.06
CA ARG A 395 7.05 -15.24 -1.21
C ARG A 395 8.32 -15.70 -1.93
N GLU A 396 9.42 -15.87 -1.21
CA GLU A 396 10.69 -16.26 -1.79
C GLU A 396 10.69 -17.75 -2.13
N MET A 397 10.14 -18.60 -1.26
CA MET A 397 9.94 -20.03 -1.54
C MET A 397 9.13 -20.26 -2.81
N ALA A 398 7.97 -19.60 -2.96
CA ALA A 398 7.16 -19.68 -4.18
C ALA A 398 7.89 -19.17 -5.44
N LYS A 399 8.85 -18.25 -5.31
CA LYS A 399 9.69 -17.83 -6.45
C LYS A 399 10.75 -18.87 -6.79
N MET A 400 11.33 -19.53 -5.78
CA MET A 400 12.30 -20.61 -6.00
C MET A 400 11.63 -21.77 -6.74
N ARG A 401 10.45 -22.21 -6.27
CA ARG A 401 9.62 -23.22 -6.94
C ARG A 401 9.28 -22.87 -8.40
N LEU A 402 8.99 -21.59 -8.68
CA LEU A 402 8.80 -21.13 -10.05
C LEU A 402 10.06 -21.27 -10.91
N ARG A 403 11.23 -20.90 -10.38
CA ARG A 403 12.51 -21.02 -11.08
C ARG A 403 12.85 -22.48 -11.38
N GLU A 404 12.68 -23.36 -10.40
CA GLU A 404 12.90 -24.81 -10.54
C GLU A 404 12.01 -25.42 -11.63
N SER A 405 10.79 -24.92 -11.78
CA SER A 405 9.85 -25.36 -12.83
C SER A 405 9.96 -24.60 -14.15
N GLY A 406 10.98 -23.75 -14.35
CA GLY A 406 11.16 -22.96 -15.56
C GLY A 406 10.08 -21.88 -15.80
N ARG A 407 9.23 -21.61 -14.80
CA ARG A 407 8.14 -20.64 -14.84
C ARG A 407 8.56 -19.31 -14.24
N ARG A 408 7.83 -18.24 -14.56
CA ARG A 408 8.10 -16.89 -14.03
C ARG A 408 6.83 -16.12 -13.72
N CYS A 409 6.87 -15.33 -12.65
CA CYS A 409 5.79 -14.43 -12.29
C CYS A 409 5.88 -13.13 -13.09
N GLN A 410 4.77 -12.73 -13.71
CA GLN A 410 4.69 -11.54 -14.58
C GLN A 410 3.94 -10.35 -13.95
N CYS A 411 3.59 -10.43 -12.66
CA CYS A 411 2.94 -9.33 -11.94
C CYS A 411 3.82 -8.07 -11.91
N ILE A 412 3.21 -6.91 -11.67
CA ILE A 412 3.90 -5.61 -11.60
C ILE A 412 5.12 -5.67 -10.67
N ARG A 413 4.94 -6.16 -9.42
CA ARG A 413 6.01 -6.21 -8.41
C ARG A 413 7.24 -7.02 -8.84
N CYS A 414 7.06 -8.03 -9.69
CA CYS A 414 8.16 -8.85 -10.21
C CYS A 414 8.90 -8.19 -11.38
N ARG A 415 8.33 -7.11 -11.95
CA ARG A 415 8.88 -6.40 -13.11
C ARG A 415 9.29 -4.95 -12.82
N GLU A 416 9.07 -4.41 -11.62
CA GLU A 416 9.52 -3.05 -11.27
C GLU A 416 11.04 -2.90 -11.46
N VAL A 417 11.51 -1.73 -11.88
CA VAL A 417 12.95 -1.46 -12.04
C VAL A 417 13.72 -1.41 -10.72
N ARG A 418 13.03 -1.32 -9.56
CA ARG A 418 13.59 -1.45 -8.19
C ARG A 418 14.85 -0.61 -7.92
N GLY A 419 14.92 0.60 -8.45
CA GLY A 419 16.06 1.50 -8.25
C GLY A 419 17.26 1.23 -9.16
N ASN A 420 17.19 0.26 -10.08
CA ASN A 420 18.17 0.17 -11.17
C ASN A 420 18.06 1.42 -12.05
N ALA A 421 19.20 1.93 -12.50
CA ALA A 421 19.25 3.00 -13.48
C ALA A 421 18.53 2.57 -14.77
N VAL A 422 17.77 3.49 -15.35
CA VAL A 422 17.00 3.25 -16.57
C VAL A 422 17.30 4.38 -17.53
N ASN A 423 17.81 4.05 -18.71
CA ASN A 423 17.90 5.00 -19.81
C ASN A 423 16.51 5.17 -20.45
N ILE A 424 16.02 6.40 -20.48
CA ILE A 424 14.67 6.73 -21.00
C ILE A 424 14.58 6.50 -22.49
N GLN A 425 15.66 6.70 -23.23
CA GLN A 425 15.67 6.52 -24.69
C GLN A 425 15.39 5.06 -25.08
N ASP A 426 15.69 4.11 -24.18
CA ASP A 426 15.45 2.68 -24.38
C ASP A 426 14.04 2.26 -23.96
N LEU A 427 13.25 3.16 -23.34
CA LEU A 427 11.91 2.85 -22.87
C LEU A 427 10.91 2.80 -24.00
N ARG A 428 10.09 1.75 -23.98
CA ARG A 428 9.02 1.53 -24.95
C ARG A 428 7.67 1.65 -24.28
N LEU A 429 6.78 2.44 -24.86
CA LEU A 429 5.37 2.49 -24.49
C LEU A 429 4.68 1.20 -24.95
N ALA A 430 3.86 0.60 -24.09
CA ALA A 430 3.00 -0.53 -24.42
C ALA A 430 1.64 -0.38 -23.74
N GLY A 431 0.57 -0.88 -24.39
CA GLY A 431 -0.77 -0.92 -23.84
C GLY A 431 -1.31 -2.35 -23.77
N LEU A 432 -1.89 -2.72 -22.62
CA LEU A 432 -2.63 -3.97 -22.44
C LEU A 432 -4.10 -3.64 -22.17
N LYS A 433 -4.98 -4.01 -23.09
CA LYS A 433 -6.43 -3.81 -22.98
C LYS A 433 -7.11 -5.04 -22.38
N TYR A 434 -8.07 -4.84 -21.49
CA TYR A 434 -8.91 -5.91 -20.95
C TYR A 434 -10.26 -5.36 -20.49
N ARG A 435 -11.32 -6.16 -20.58
CA ARG A 435 -12.64 -5.77 -20.04
C ARG A 435 -12.62 -5.81 -18.52
N ALA A 436 -13.14 -4.79 -17.85
CA ALA A 436 -13.39 -4.85 -16.42
C ALA A 436 -14.50 -3.90 -15.99
N GLY A 437 -15.32 -4.32 -15.02
CA GLY A 437 -16.32 -3.51 -14.33
C GLY A 437 -17.25 -2.72 -15.25
N GLY A 438 -17.84 -3.36 -16.26
CA GLY A 438 -18.72 -2.67 -17.22
C GLY A 438 -18.01 -1.71 -18.18
N GLY A 439 -16.70 -1.86 -18.40
CA GLY A 439 -15.93 -1.04 -19.35
C GLY A 439 -14.69 -1.73 -19.89
N GLN A 440 -13.82 -0.95 -20.51
CA GLN A 440 -12.49 -1.38 -20.95
C GLN A 440 -11.40 -0.69 -20.11
N GLU A 441 -10.53 -1.48 -19.51
CA GLU A 441 -9.28 -1.01 -18.93
C GLU A 441 -8.17 -1.05 -19.98
N THR A 442 -7.32 -0.03 -19.94
CA THR A 442 -6.06 0.02 -20.69
C THR A 442 -4.93 0.27 -19.70
N PHE A 443 -4.10 -0.76 -19.49
CA PHE A 443 -2.87 -0.64 -18.72
C PHE A 443 -1.74 -0.18 -19.65
N LEU A 444 -1.43 1.11 -19.60
CA LEU A 444 -0.33 1.74 -20.33
C LEU A 444 0.94 1.60 -19.48
N SER A 445 2.07 1.26 -20.09
CA SER A 445 3.33 1.07 -19.37
C SER A 445 4.53 1.50 -20.20
N MET A 446 5.49 2.15 -19.54
CA MET A 446 6.83 2.39 -20.06
C MET A 446 7.74 1.27 -19.56
N LYS A 447 8.28 0.48 -20.49
CA LYS A 447 9.09 -0.70 -20.18
C LYS A 447 10.46 -0.67 -20.85
N THR A 448 11.44 -1.23 -20.16
CA THR A 448 12.78 -1.50 -20.71
C THR A 448 12.73 -2.62 -21.76
N PRO A 449 13.78 -2.81 -22.58
CA PRO A 449 13.86 -3.91 -23.54
C PRO A 449 13.68 -5.31 -22.92
N ASP A 450 14.22 -5.53 -21.71
CA ASP A 450 14.06 -6.77 -20.93
C ASP A 450 12.69 -6.90 -20.22
N GLY A 451 11.81 -5.90 -20.39
CA GLY A 451 10.41 -5.95 -19.95
C GLY A 451 10.15 -5.52 -18.50
N ARG A 452 11.13 -4.87 -17.85
CA ARG A 452 10.94 -4.21 -16.55
C ARG A 452 10.13 -2.91 -16.72
N LEU A 453 9.44 -2.49 -15.67
CA LEU A 453 8.53 -1.35 -15.62
C LEU A 453 9.23 -0.14 -15.00
N ALA A 454 9.37 0.92 -15.78
CA ALA A 454 9.80 2.24 -15.32
C ALA A 454 8.61 3.13 -14.93
N GLY A 455 7.43 2.89 -15.48
CA GLY A 455 6.19 3.56 -15.07
C GLY A 455 4.97 2.94 -15.73
N PHE A 456 3.79 3.22 -15.19
CA PHE A 456 2.52 2.77 -15.76
C PHE A 456 1.36 3.71 -15.43
N LEU A 457 0.31 3.62 -16.24
CA LEU A 457 -0.96 4.30 -16.05
C LEU A 457 -2.12 3.33 -16.26
N ARG A 458 -3.14 3.42 -15.39
CA ARG A 458 -4.42 2.69 -15.52
C ARG A 458 -5.48 3.64 -16.05
N LEU A 459 -5.96 3.39 -17.27
CA LEU A 459 -7.02 4.15 -17.91
C LEU A 459 -8.27 3.27 -18.02
N HIS A 460 -9.36 3.71 -17.40
CA HIS A 460 -10.66 3.09 -17.54
C HIS A 460 -11.52 3.86 -18.54
N LEU A 461 -12.15 3.12 -19.44
CA LEU A 461 -13.10 3.60 -20.45
C LEU A 461 -14.46 2.95 -20.12
N PRO A 462 -15.31 3.60 -19.31
CA PRO A 462 -16.62 3.08 -18.96
C PRO A 462 -17.50 2.93 -20.20
N THR A 463 -18.13 1.77 -20.42
CA THR A 463 -19.22 1.72 -21.42
C THR A 463 -20.44 2.46 -20.88
N ALA A 464 -21.30 2.95 -21.78
CA ALA A 464 -22.39 3.90 -21.48
C ALA A 464 -23.14 3.64 -20.16
N PRO A 465 -23.58 4.70 -19.45
CA PRO A 465 -23.99 4.70 -18.02
C PRO A 465 -25.22 3.85 -17.64
N GLU A 466 -25.76 3.05 -18.55
CA GLU A 466 -27.03 2.33 -18.35
C GLU A 466 -26.96 1.19 -17.32
N VAL A 467 -25.78 0.87 -16.74
CA VAL A 467 -25.61 -0.33 -15.90
C VAL A 467 -24.86 -0.12 -14.57
N VAL A 468 -24.22 1.02 -14.31
CA VAL A 468 -23.45 1.24 -13.05
C VAL A 468 -23.57 2.68 -12.57
N GLU A 469 -23.99 2.83 -11.31
CA GLU A 469 -23.97 4.11 -10.60
C GLU A 469 -22.55 4.70 -10.58
N THR A 470 -22.41 5.96 -10.96
CA THR A 470 -21.13 6.67 -11.00
C THR A 470 -21.27 8.06 -10.40
N PRO A 471 -20.23 8.61 -9.74
CA PRO A 471 -20.21 10.01 -9.33
C PRO A 471 -20.49 10.94 -10.52
N ALA A 472 -21.32 11.96 -10.31
CA ALA A 472 -21.81 12.84 -11.36
C ALA A 472 -20.68 13.47 -12.19
N GLU A 473 -19.60 13.93 -11.54
CA GLU A 473 -18.40 14.52 -12.17
C GLU A 473 -17.70 13.60 -13.17
N LEU A 474 -17.87 12.28 -13.06
CA LEU A 474 -17.22 11.30 -13.94
C LEU A 474 -18.09 10.90 -15.13
N THR A 475 -19.32 11.38 -15.21
CA THR A 475 -20.24 11.07 -16.31
C THR A 475 -19.63 11.48 -17.65
N GLY A 476 -19.57 10.54 -18.59
CA GLY A 476 -19.02 10.78 -19.94
C GLY A 476 -17.49 10.95 -19.99
N CYS A 477 -16.77 10.73 -18.88
CA CYS A 477 -15.32 10.86 -18.84
C CYS A 477 -14.60 9.51 -19.08
N ALA A 478 -13.45 9.57 -19.74
CA ALA A 478 -12.42 8.54 -19.53
C ALA A 478 -11.73 8.81 -18.20
N ILE A 479 -11.32 7.78 -17.46
CA ILE A 479 -10.88 7.93 -16.07
C ILE A 479 -9.46 7.37 -15.90
N ILE A 480 -8.52 8.24 -15.51
CA ILE A 480 -7.21 7.82 -15.01
C ILE A 480 -7.36 7.39 -13.55
N ARG A 481 -7.20 6.09 -13.32
CA ARG A 481 -7.33 5.46 -11.99
C ARG A 481 -6.00 5.41 -11.22
N GLN A 482 -4.88 5.44 -11.95
CA GLN A 482 -3.54 5.46 -11.37
C GLN A 482 -2.54 5.95 -12.39
N LEU A 483 -1.63 6.83 -11.98
CA LEU A 483 -0.34 7.04 -12.63
C LEU A 483 0.74 6.70 -11.60
N HIS A 484 1.73 5.92 -11.99
CA HIS A 484 2.85 5.58 -11.13
C HIS A 484 4.14 5.54 -11.95
N VAL A 485 5.13 6.32 -11.53
CA VAL A 485 6.47 6.34 -12.14
C VAL A 485 7.45 5.86 -11.09
N TYR A 486 8.22 4.83 -11.44
CA TYR A 486 9.31 4.34 -10.60
C TYR A 486 10.53 5.24 -10.86
N GLY A 487 11.00 5.91 -9.81
CA GLY A 487 12.23 6.69 -9.85
C GLY A 487 12.92 6.71 -8.50
N PRO A 488 14.17 7.20 -8.42
CA PRO A 488 14.73 7.65 -7.17
C PRO A 488 13.78 8.67 -6.55
N SER A 489 13.29 8.43 -5.34
CA SER A 489 12.98 9.57 -4.48
C SER A 489 14.31 10.13 -4.02
N LEU A 490 14.82 11.10 -4.78
CA LEU A 490 15.72 12.08 -4.19
C LEU A 490 14.88 13.10 -3.42
N PRO A 491 15.46 13.76 -2.39
CA PRO A 491 14.78 14.83 -1.67
C PRO A 491 14.30 15.90 -2.65
N ILE A 492 13.06 16.37 -2.48
CA ILE A 492 12.54 17.53 -3.21
C ILE A 492 13.48 18.72 -2.91
N GLY A 493 14.27 19.14 -3.90
CA GLY A 493 15.23 20.24 -3.78
C GLY A 493 16.61 19.95 -4.39
N ASP A 494 17.03 18.68 -4.43
CA ASP A 494 18.28 18.29 -5.07
C ASP A 494 18.05 17.97 -6.54
N ALA A 495 18.23 18.97 -7.39
CA ALA A 495 18.29 18.80 -8.84
C ALA A 495 19.56 18.02 -9.22
N SER A 496 19.54 16.69 -9.03
CA SER A 496 20.48 15.81 -9.71
C SER A 496 19.90 15.37 -11.05
N ASP A 497 20.76 15.07 -12.02
CA ASP A 497 20.41 14.69 -13.40
C ASP A 497 19.33 13.57 -13.52
N GLY A 498 19.09 12.81 -12.46
CA GLY A 498 18.03 11.79 -12.39
C GLY A 498 16.59 12.34 -12.30
N GLU A 499 16.35 13.50 -11.68
CA GLU A 499 15.00 14.08 -11.61
C GLU A 499 14.49 14.55 -12.98
N ALA A 500 15.36 15.18 -13.77
CA ALA A 500 15.05 15.65 -15.13
C ALA A 500 14.70 14.47 -16.06
N GLN A 501 15.38 13.33 -15.86
CA GLN A 501 15.14 12.09 -16.58
C GLN A 501 13.70 11.56 -16.33
N HIS A 502 13.25 11.42 -15.09
CA HIS A 502 11.93 10.82 -14.81
C HIS A 502 10.71 11.71 -15.15
N ARG A 503 10.88 13.03 -15.32
CA ARG A 503 9.80 13.96 -15.67
C ARG A 503 9.08 13.58 -16.98
N GLY A 504 9.80 13.03 -17.96
CA GLY A 504 9.22 12.66 -19.26
C GLY A 504 8.28 11.44 -19.24
N ILE A 505 8.49 10.47 -18.33
CA ILE A 505 7.72 9.21 -18.31
C ILE A 505 6.25 9.47 -17.97
N GLY A 506 6.00 10.29 -16.93
CA GLY A 506 4.63 10.61 -16.51
C GLY A 506 3.86 11.38 -17.58
N GLN A 507 4.52 12.36 -18.21
CA GLN A 507 3.96 13.15 -19.30
C GLN A 507 3.61 12.30 -20.53
N GLU A 508 4.50 11.40 -20.95
CA GLU A 508 4.24 10.49 -22.08
C GLU A 508 3.08 9.53 -21.79
N LEU A 509 2.97 9.01 -20.56
CA LEU A 509 1.85 8.18 -20.14
C LEU A 509 0.52 8.95 -20.15
N LEU A 510 0.51 10.20 -19.68
CA LEU A 510 -0.67 11.08 -19.74
C LEU A 510 -1.07 11.40 -21.19
N ALA A 511 -0.10 11.69 -22.06
CA ALA A 511 -0.35 11.93 -23.47
C ALA A 511 -0.91 10.67 -24.17
N ALA A 512 -0.36 9.49 -23.86
CA ALA A 512 -0.86 8.21 -24.35
C ALA A 512 -2.29 7.91 -23.87
N ALA A 513 -2.61 8.25 -22.62
CA ALA A 513 -3.95 8.13 -22.07
C ALA A 513 -4.95 9.03 -22.82
N ALA A 514 -4.59 10.30 -23.02
CA ALA A 514 -5.41 11.24 -23.78
C ALA A 514 -5.65 10.79 -25.23
N ARG A 515 -4.61 10.33 -25.94
CA ARG A 515 -4.75 9.76 -27.29
C ARG A 515 -5.67 8.53 -27.30
N THR A 516 -5.57 7.67 -26.30
CA THR A 516 -6.40 6.47 -26.18
C THR A 516 -7.87 6.82 -25.92
N ALA A 517 -8.12 7.79 -25.04
CA ALA A 517 -9.45 8.28 -24.72
C ALA A 517 -10.13 8.98 -25.92
N ARG A 518 -9.42 9.87 -26.63
CA ARG A 518 -9.93 10.53 -27.85
C ARG A 518 -10.35 9.53 -28.92
N ARG A 519 -9.50 8.52 -29.19
CA ARG A 519 -9.81 7.45 -30.16
C ARG A 519 -11.01 6.60 -29.76
N ALA A 520 -11.32 6.52 -28.47
CA ALA A 520 -12.49 5.83 -27.96
C ALA A 520 -13.75 6.72 -27.88
N GLY A 521 -13.68 7.98 -28.35
CA GLY A 521 -14.82 8.89 -28.44
C GLY A 521 -15.07 9.75 -27.20
N TYR A 522 -14.20 9.72 -26.19
CA TYR A 522 -14.33 10.56 -25.01
C TYR A 522 -13.87 11.98 -25.29
N ARG A 523 -14.60 12.96 -24.75
CA ARG A 523 -14.28 14.39 -24.84
C ARG A 523 -13.56 14.93 -23.60
N ARG A 524 -13.64 14.21 -22.48
CA ARG A 524 -13.07 14.62 -21.20
C ARG A 524 -12.31 13.47 -20.55
N LEU A 525 -11.22 13.83 -19.87
CA LEU A 525 -10.37 12.92 -19.12
C LEU A 525 -10.35 13.35 -17.65
N ALA A 526 -10.89 12.51 -16.79
CA ALA A 526 -10.87 12.70 -15.35
C ALA A 526 -9.73 11.91 -14.70
N VAL A 527 -9.31 12.32 -13.51
CA VAL A 527 -8.30 11.63 -12.70
C VAL A 527 -8.70 11.61 -11.24
N ILE A 528 -8.51 10.45 -10.60
CA ILE A 528 -8.63 10.29 -9.15
C ILE A 528 -7.35 10.74 -8.44
N ALA A 529 -7.06 12.04 -8.52
CA ALA A 529 -5.86 12.61 -7.92
C ALA A 529 -5.86 12.44 -6.39
N SER A 530 -4.77 11.92 -5.84
CA SER A 530 -4.51 12.00 -4.40
C SER A 530 -4.24 13.45 -4.01
N ILE A 531 -4.55 13.82 -2.78
CA ILE A 531 -4.37 15.18 -2.22
C ILE A 531 -2.99 15.76 -2.58
N GLY A 532 -1.92 15.08 -2.19
CA GLY A 532 -0.54 15.48 -2.43
C GLY A 532 -0.06 15.46 -3.88
N THR A 533 -0.92 15.09 -4.84
CA THR A 533 -0.62 15.01 -6.28
C THR A 533 -1.46 15.96 -7.14
N ARG A 534 -2.42 16.69 -6.57
CA ARG A 534 -3.29 17.60 -7.33
C ARG A 534 -2.49 18.63 -8.14
N GLU A 535 -1.48 19.24 -7.51
CA GLU A 535 -0.62 20.24 -8.16
C GLU A 535 0.10 19.69 -9.41
N TYR A 536 0.52 18.41 -9.39
CA TYR A 536 1.11 17.78 -10.57
C TYR A 536 0.12 17.73 -11.74
N TYR A 537 -1.15 17.43 -11.46
CA TYR A 537 -2.18 17.39 -12.51
C TYR A 537 -2.58 18.80 -12.98
N ARG A 538 -2.60 19.81 -12.10
CA ARG A 538 -2.81 21.22 -12.49
C ARG A 538 -1.77 21.69 -13.51
N GLN A 539 -0.50 21.37 -13.27
CA GLN A 539 0.60 21.67 -14.21
C GLN A 539 0.44 20.97 -15.56
N HIS A 540 -0.35 19.90 -15.63
CA HIS A 540 -0.68 19.18 -16.87
C HIS A 540 -2.07 19.57 -17.40
N GLY A 541 -2.62 20.69 -16.96
CA GLY A 541 -3.87 21.28 -17.46
C GLY A 541 -5.15 20.63 -16.92
N PHE A 542 -5.10 19.84 -15.86
CA PHE A 542 -6.32 19.39 -15.18
C PHE A 542 -6.83 20.47 -14.23
N GLU A 543 -8.13 20.67 -14.23
CA GLU A 543 -8.83 21.61 -13.36
C GLU A 543 -9.49 20.85 -12.21
N ASP A 544 -9.61 21.52 -11.05
CA ASP A 544 -10.27 20.97 -9.87
C ASP A 544 -11.80 20.96 -10.06
N GLY A 545 -12.43 19.82 -9.80
CA GLY A 545 -13.85 19.69 -9.48
C GLY A 545 -14.05 19.48 -7.98
N ASP A 546 -15.26 19.12 -7.58
CA ASP A 546 -15.59 18.90 -6.16
C ASP A 546 -14.82 17.70 -5.58
N LEU A 547 -14.75 16.61 -6.34
CA LEU A 547 -14.11 15.37 -5.92
C LEU A 547 -12.99 14.93 -6.84
N TYR A 548 -13.06 15.23 -8.14
CA TYR A 548 -12.09 14.78 -9.13
C TYR A 548 -11.40 15.96 -9.80
N MET A 549 -10.30 15.68 -10.51
CA MET A 549 -9.75 16.67 -11.44
C MET A 549 -10.02 16.20 -12.86
N ALA A 550 -10.28 17.12 -13.77
CA ALA A 550 -10.58 16.77 -15.16
C ALA A 550 -10.00 17.78 -16.14
N ARG A 551 -9.78 17.33 -17.36
CA ARG A 551 -9.34 18.16 -18.49
C ARG A 551 -10.08 17.74 -19.74
N ASP A 552 -10.37 18.71 -20.60
CA ASP A 552 -10.87 18.42 -21.94
C ASP A 552 -9.79 17.77 -22.82
N LEU A 553 -10.24 16.96 -23.77
CA LEU A 553 -9.39 16.19 -24.67
C LEU A 553 -9.28 16.89 -26.02
#